data_AF-A0A917G7C9-F1
#
_entry.id   AF-A0A917G7C9-F1
#
_cell.length_a   1.000
_cell.length_b   1.000
_cell.length_c   1.000
_cell.angle_alpha   90.00
_cell.angle_beta   90.00
_cell.angle_gamma   90.00
#
_symmetry.space_group_name_H-M   'P 1'
#
loop_
_entity.id
_entity.type
_entity.pdbx_description
1 polymer ?
#
loop_
_entity_poly.entity_id
_entity_poly.type
_entity_poly.pdbx_seq_one_letter_code
_entity_poly.pdbx_strand_id
1 'polypeptide(L)'
;MNKIDNYFQDFEHYLTPLPKTEKQNIVNELKDHFLSMINDEMQQGLAENVAIEKVIDEFPPPKEHAKQYISMHTEPLYDVQVDFGFRYMLALAIMGLAEMALLFVKDELHFILAAIGFIMFIAGNNLVFRKSHWNRDNIKQLY
;
A
#
# COMPACT_ATOMS: atom_id res chain seq x y z
N MET A 1 -16.96 31.29 9.87
CA MET A 1 -16.33 29.97 9.66
C MET A 1 -15.52 29.69 10.90
N ASN A 2 -15.87 28.67 11.69
CA ASN A 2 -15.11 28.35 12.91
C ASN A 2 -13.73 27.79 12.52
N LYS A 3 -12.67 28.08 13.29
CA LYS A 3 -11.32 27.53 13.07
C LYS A 3 -11.35 26.00 12.91
N ILE A 4 -12.24 25.33 13.66
CA ILE A 4 -12.51 23.88 13.58
C ILE A 4 -12.94 23.45 12.18
N ASP A 5 -13.90 24.16 11.58
CA ASP A 5 -14.46 23.78 10.28
C ASP A 5 -13.38 23.82 9.20
N ASN A 6 -12.53 24.85 9.24
CA ASN A 6 -11.40 24.98 8.32
C ASN A 6 -10.38 23.84 8.53
N TYR A 7 -10.06 23.50 9.78
CA TYR A 7 -9.15 22.41 10.10
C TYR A 7 -9.63 21.07 9.52
N PHE A 8 -10.90 20.72 9.71
CA PHE A 8 -11.46 19.48 9.18
C PHE A 8 -11.60 19.49 7.66
N GLN A 9 -11.92 20.64 7.07
CA GLN A 9 -11.97 20.78 5.61
C GLN A 9 -10.59 20.55 4.98
N ASP A 10 -9.54 21.13 5.56
CA ASP A 10 -8.16 20.93 5.10
C ASP A 10 -7.69 19.50 5.34
N PHE A 11 -7.98 18.93 6.52
CA PHE A 11 -7.66 17.54 6.85
C PHE A 11 -8.31 16.57 5.87
N GLU A 12 -9.60 16.75 5.59
CA GLU A 12 -10.32 15.96 4.59
C GLU A 12 -9.71 16.15 3.20
N HIS A 13 -9.28 17.35 2.81
CA HIS A 13 -8.61 17.57 1.53
C HIS A 13 -7.31 16.75 1.39
N TYR A 14 -6.52 16.63 2.46
CA TYR A 14 -5.27 15.85 2.44
C TYR A 14 -5.48 14.33 2.49
N LEU A 15 -6.66 13.83 2.90
CA LEU A 15 -7.04 12.41 2.84
C LEU A 15 -7.51 11.95 1.44
N THR A 16 -7.26 12.74 0.39
CA THR A 16 -7.59 12.40 -1.01
C THR A 16 -7.15 11.01 -1.52
N PRO A 17 -6.01 10.43 -1.10
CA PRO A 17 -5.63 9.10 -1.59
C PRO A 17 -6.48 7.94 -1.03
N LEU A 18 -7.31 8.19 0.00
CA LEU A 18 -8.12 7.14 0.63
C LEU A 18 -9.53 7.03 0.00
N PRO A 19 -10.12 5.81 -0.01
CA PRO A 19 -11.52 5.61 -0.37
C PRO A 19 -12.46 6.50 0.46
N LYS A 20 -13.56 6.95 -0.16
CA LYS A 20 -14.53 7.86 0.48
C LYS A 20 -15.06 7.34 1.83
N THR A 21 -15.27 6.03 1.95
CA THR A 21 -15.75 5.40 3.19
C THR A 21 -14.71 5.46 4.30
N GLU A 22 -13.45 5.14 4.01
CA GLU A 22 -12.36 5.23 4.98
C GLU A 22 -12.11 6.68 5.41
N LYS A 23 -12.13 7.60 4.44
CA LYS A 23 -12.03 9.03 4.69
C LYS A 23 -13.08 9.52 5.67
N GLN A 24 -14.35 9.12 5.49
CA GLN A 24 -15.43 9.49 6.40
C GLN A 24 -15.24 8.90 7.79
N ASN A 25 -14.81 7.63 7.89
CA ASN A 25 -14.55 6.99 9.17
C ASN A 25 -13.43 7.71 9.94
N ILE A 26 -12.32 8.02 9.28
CA ILE A 26 -11.18 8.73 9.88
C ILE A 26 -11.59 10.14 10.33
N VAL A 27 -12.35 10.87 9.51
CA VAL A 27 -12.83 12.21 9.88
C VAL A 27 -13.78 12.14 11.07
N ASN A 28 -14.65 11.13 11.15
CA ASN A 28 -15.57 10.97 12.26
C ASN A 28 -14.84 10.60 13.55
N GLU A 29 -13.90 9.64 13.49
CA GLU A 29 -13.07 9.28 14.64
C GLU A 29 -12.30 10.49 15.19
N LEU A 30 -11.71 11.28 14.28
CA LEU A 30 -11.00 12.48 14.69
C LEU A 30 -11.93 13.54 15.31
N LYS A 31 -13.15 13.70 14.78
CA LYS A 31 -14.16 14.59 15.35
C LYS A 31 -14.58 14.15 16.76
N ASP A 32 -14.82 12.87 16.95
CA ASP A 32 -15.19 12.31 18.26
C ASP A 32 -14.07 12.53 19.28
N HIS A 33 -12.82 12.32 18.87
CA HIS A 33 -11.66 12.59 19.71
C HIS A 33 -11.53 14.08 20.07
N PHE A 34 -11.67 14.97 19.09
CA PHE A 34 -11.68 16.43 19.30
C PHE A 34 -12.77 16.85 20.30
N LEU A 35 -13.99 16.37 20.12
CA LEU A 35 -15.12 16.69 20.99
C LEU A 35 -14.88 16.19 22.42
N SER A 36 -14.28 15.00 22.58
CA SER A 36 -13.92 14.48 23.90
C SER A 36 -12.97 15.42 24.64
N MET A 37 -11.87 15.84 24.00
CA MET A 37 -10.90 16.72 24.67
C MET A 37 -11.46 18.11 24.94
N ILE A 38 -12.26 18.67 24.02
CA ILE A 38 -12.95 19.95 24.27
C ILE A 38 -13.82 19.83 25.51
N ASN A 39 -14.58 18.73 25.64
CA ASN A 39 -15.42 18.50 26.80
C ASN A 39 -14.61 18.31 28.10
N ASP A 40 -13.46 17.65 28.04
CA ASP A 40 -12.56 17.48 29.19
C ASP A 40 -11.98 18.84 29.64
N GLU A 41 -11.59 19.69 28.70
CA GLU A 41 -11.11 21.05 28.96
C GLU A 41 -12.22 21.96 29.50
N MET A 42 -13.45 21.82 29.01
CA MET A 42 -14.62 22.50 29.57
C MET A 42 -14.94 22.04 31.00
N GLN A 43 -14.78 20.75 31.30
CA GLN A 43 -14.93 20.22 32.66
C GLN A 43 -13.85 20.74 33.63
N GLN A 44 -12.68 21.10 33.11
CA GLN A 44 -11.63 21.80 33.86
C GLN A 44 -11.94 23.29 34.10
N GLY A 45 -13.09 23.77 33.61
CA GLY A 45 -13.58 25.14 33.84
C GLY A 45 -13.18 26.15 32.77
N LEU A 46 -12.64 25.71 31.63
CA LEU A 46 -12.37 26.60 30.50
C LEU A 46 -13.65 26.94 29.75
N ALA A 47 -13.70 28.17 29.24
CA ALA A 47 -14.74 28.57 28.29
C ALA A 47 -14.58 27.80 26.97
N GLU A 48 -15.68 27.42 26.35
CA GLU A 48 -15.73 26.59 25.13
C GLU A 48 -14.78 27.10 24.02
N ASN A 49 -14.74 28.41 23.77
CA ASN A 49 -13.86 29.01 22.76
C ASN A 49 -12.36 28.85 23.09
N VAL A 50 -12.00 28.90 24.37
CA VAL A 50 -10.62 28.71 24.84
C VAL A 50 -10.24 27.25 24.82
N ALA A 51 -11.16 26.35 25.21
CA ALA A 51 -10.98 24.91 25.10
C ALA A 51 -10.76 24.48 23.64
N ILE A 52 -11.57 25.00 22.72
CA ILE A 52 -11.43 24.75 21.28
C ILE A 52 -10.07 25.21 20.76
N GLU A 53 -9.63 26.43 21.11
CA GLU A 53 -8.36 26.97 20.63
C GLU A 53 -7.17 26.17 21.16
N LYS A 54 -7.20 25.83 22.46
CA LYS A 54 -6.18 24.99 23.09
C LYS A 54 -6.10 23.61 22.43
N VAL A 55 -7.23 22.96 22.22
CA VAL A 55 -7.29 21.64 21.58
C VAL A 55 -6.79 21.71 20.13
N ILE A 56 -7.14 22.73 19.35
CA ILE A 56 -6.60 22.90 17.99
C ILE A 56 -5.08 23.05 17.99
N ASP A 57 -4.53 23.85 18.92
CA ASP A 57 -3.10 24.12 18.99
C ASP A 57 -2.27 22.90 19.46
N GLU A 58 -2.89 21.97 20.19
CA GLU A 58 -2.27 20.70 20.57
C GLU A 58 -2.16 19.72 19.39
N PHE A 59 -2.94 19.92 18.33
CA PHE A 59 -2.94 19.03 17.18
C PHE A 59 -1.89 19.44 16.13
N PRO A 60 -1.27 18.45 15.47
CA PRO A 60 -0.43 18.73 14.33
C PRO A 60 -1.23 19.41 13.21
N PRO A 61 -0.56 20.18 12.33
CA PRO A 61 -1.21 20.78 11.17
C PRO A 61 -2.00 19.75 10.35
N PRO A 62 -3.17 20.10 9.78
CA PRO A 62 -4.06 19.16 9.09
C PRO A 62 -3.36 18.25 8.07
N LYS A 63 -2.38 18.80 7.35
CA LYS A 63 -1.56 18.07 6.36
C LYS A 63 -0.67 16.99 7.00
N GLU A 64 0.00 17.32 8.10
CA GLU A 64 0.88 16.39 8.81
C GLU A 64 0.05 15.31 9.49
N HIS A 65 -1.07 15.71 10.07
CA HIS A 65 -1.99 14.78 10.70
C HIS A 65 -2.58 13.78 9.69
N ALA A 66 -3.05 14.27 8.54
CA ALA A 66 -3.55 13.41 7.47
C ALA A 66 -2.45 12.46 6.97
N LYS A 67 -1.20 12.94 6.86
CA LYS A 67 -0.06 12.11 6.49
C LYS A 67 0.20 10.99 7.50
N GLN A 68 0.08 11.26 8.81
CA GLN A 68 0.20 10.23 9.84
C GLN A 68 -0.89 9.16 9.69
N TYR A 69 -2.15 9.58 9.52
CA TYR A 69 -3.26 8.65 9.26
C TYR A 69 -3.04 7.81 8.00
N ILE A 70 -2.64 8.44 6.90
CA ILE A 70 -2.31 7.73 5.65
C ILE A 70 -1.16 6.75 5.88
N SER A 71 -0.10 7.12 6.62
CA SER A 71 1.01 6.21 6.90
C SER A 71 0.67 5.04 7.83
N MET A 72 -0.38 5.17 8.64
CA MET A 72 -0.87 4.11 9.54
C MET A 72 -1.90 3.20 8.86
N HIS A 73 -2.70 3.73 7.92
CA HIS A 73 -3.83 3.03 7.29
C HIS A 73 -3.53 2.55 5.87
N THR A 74 -2.65 3.24 5.18
CA THR A 74 -1.97 2.68 4.02
C THR A 74 -0.81 1.92 4.61
N GLU A 75 -0.84 0.58 4.55
CA GLU A 75 0.41 -0.17 4.55
C GLU A 75 1.37 0.61 3.64
N PRO A 76 2.65 0.82 4.03
CA PRO A 76 3.57 1.47 3.14
C PRO A 76 3.38 0.78 1.80
N LEU A 77 2.91 1.53 0.81
CA LEU A 77 2.95 1.12 -0.58
C LEU A 77 4.43 0.88 -0.74
N TYR A 78 4.80 -0.37 -0.52
CA TYR A 78 6.14 -0.84 -0.64
C TYR A 78 6.42 -0.39 -2.06
N ASP A 79 7.33 0.57 -2.20
CA ASP A 79 7.83 0.93 -3.52
C ASP A 79 8.61 -0.31 -3.92
N VAL A 80 7.88 -1.35 -4.35
CA VAL A 80 8.43 -2.59 -4.80
C VAL A 80 8.95 -2.22 -6.17
N GLN A 81 10.15 -1.63 -6.15
CA GLN A 81 11.12 -1.87 -7.20
C GLN A 81 11.33 -3.38 -7.23
N VAL A 82 10.38 -4.09 -7.84
CA VAL A 82 10.55 -5.47 -8.22
C VAL A 82 11.75 -5.41 -9.15
N ASP A 83 12.86 -5.98 -8.69
CA ASP A 83 14.11 -6.04 -9.41
C ASP A 83 13.80 -6.39 -10.87
N PHE A 84 14.26 -5.56 -11.82
CA PHE A 84 14.01 -5.76 -13.24
C PHE A 84 14.40 -7.19 -13.67
N GLY A 85 15.44 -7.76 -13.04
CA GLY A 85 15.85 -9.14 -13.21
C GLY A 85 14.79 -10.16 -12.75
N PHE A 86 14.07 -9.91 -11.66
CA PHE A 86 12.96 -10.76 -11.22
C PHE A 86 11.82 -10.77 -12.24
N ARG A 87 11.40 -9.58 -12.73
CA ARG A 87 10.34 -9.47 -13.74
C ARG A 87 10.72 -10.17 -15.04
N TYR A 88 11.95 -9.97 -15.48
CA TYR A 88 12.46 -10.58 -16.69
C TYR A 88 12.55 -12.11 -16.57
N MET A 89 13.01 -12.63 -15.43
CA MET A 89 13.07 -14.07 -15.17
C MET A 89 11.68 -14.71 -15.10
N LEU A 90 10.71 -14.04 -14.46
CA LEU A 90 9.33 -14.51 -14.41
C LEU A 90 8.69 -14.54 -15.80
N ALA A 91 8.90 -13.50 -16.61
CA ALA A 91 8.42 -13.44 -17.99
C ALA A 91 9.01 -14.58 -18.86
N LEU A 92 10.31 -14.86 -18.72
CA LEU A 92 10.95 -15.99 -19.39
C LEU A 92 10.36 -17.33 -18.95
N ALA A 93 10.08 -17.51 -17.66
CA ALA A 93 9.47 -18.74 -17.14
C ALA A 93 8.05 -18.95 -17.70
N ILE A 94 7.23 -17.89 -17.77
CA ILE A 94 5.88 -17.93 -18.33
C ILE A 94 5.93 -18.23 -19.84
N MET A 95 6.83 -17.58 -20.59
CA MET A 95 7.00 -17.86 -22.02
C MET A 95 7.43 -19.31 -22.27
N GLY A 96 8.39 -19.83 -21.49
CA GLY A 96 8.81 -21.24 -21.60
C GLY A 96 7.67 -22.22 -21.31
N LEU A 97 6.82 -21.94 -20.33
CA LEU A 97 5.63 -22.74 -20.05
C LEU A 97 4.59 -22.67 -21.17
N ALA A 98 4.39 -21.48 -21.77
CA ALA A 98 3.49 -21.30 -22.91
C ALA A 98 3.97 -22.07 -24.15
N GLU A 99 5.28 -22.03 -24.44
CA GLU A 99 5.88 -22.81 -25.52
C GLU A 99 5.77 -24.31 -25.28
N MET A 100 5.96 -24.77 -24.03
CA MET A 100 5.72 -26.18 -23.70
C MET A 100 4.26 -26.58 -23.83
N ALA A 101 3.31 -25.70 -23.49
CA ALA A 101 1.88 -25.97 -23.68
C ALA A 101 1.51 -26.10 -25.18
N LEU A 102 2.16 -25.33 -26.06
CA LEU A 102 1.93 -25.41 -27.51
C LEU A 102 2.35 -26.76 -28.11
N LEU A 103 3.32 -27.46 -27.50
CA LEU A 103 3.73 -28.80 -27.92
C LEU A 103 2.66 -29.87 -27.67
N PHE A 104 1.71 -29.62 -26.75
CA PHE A 104 0.59 -30.52 -26.48
C PHE A 104 -0.63 -30.23 -27.37
N VAL A 105 -0.67 -29.08 -28.05
CA VAL A 105 -1.82 -28.64 -28.87
C VAL A 105 -1.60 -28.90 -30.36
N LYS A 106 -0.34 -29.00 -30.82
CA LYS A 106 -0.01 -29.28 -32.22
C LYS A 106 0.53 -30.70 -32.38
N ASP A 107 -0.05 -31.46 -33.31
CA ASP A 107 0.38 -32.84 -33.65
C ASP A 107 1.81 -32.92 -34.21
N GLU A 108 2.41 -31.79 -34.59
CA GLU A 108 3.81 -31.69 -35.02
C GLU A 108 4.72 -31.39 -33.83
N LEU A 109 5.22 -32.45 -33.20
CA LEU A 109 6.13 -32.34 -32.07
C LEU A 109 7.54 -31.92 -32.55
N HIS A 110 7.82 -30.61 -32.49
CA HIS A 110 9.17 -30.09 -32.74
C HIS A 110 10.06 -30.33 -31.51
N PHE A 111 10.60 -31.55 -31.40
CA PHE A 111 11.49 -32.01 -30.32
C PHE A 111 12.63 -31.04 -29.97
N ILE A 112 13.17 -30.32 -30.97
CA ILE A 112 14.24 -29.35 -30.77
C ILE A 112 13.73 -28.14 -29.97
N LEU A 113 12.53 -27.63 -30.29
CA LEU A 113 11.92 -26.52 -29.56
C LEU A 113 11.56 -26.96 -28.12
N ALA A 114 11.06 -28.19 -27.97
CA ALA A 114 10.79 -28.79 -26.67
C ALA A 114 12.04 -28.90 -25.79
N ALA A 115 13.14 -29.37 -26.37
CA ALA A 115 14.42 -29.49 -25.66
C ALA A 115 14.96 -28.10 -25.26
N ILE A 116 14.85 -27.10 -26.13
CA ILE A 116 15.26 -25.72 -25.84
C ILE A 116 14.43 -25.15 -24.68
N GLY A 117 13.10 -25.27 -24.74
CA GLY A 117 12.20 -24.81 -23.68
C GLY A 117 12.48 -25.50 -22.33
N PHE A 118 12.75 -26.81 -22.35
CA PHE A 118 13.09 -27.57 -21.14
C PHE A 118 14.43 -27.14 -20.53
N ILE A 119 15.45 -26.88 -21.36
CA ILE A 119 16.75 -26.35 -20.90
C ILE A 119 16.58 -24.95 -20.29
N MET A 120 15.79 -24.07 -20.93
CA MET A 120 15.49 -22.74 -20.40
C MET A 120 14.75 -22.81 -19.06
N PHE A 121 13.80 -23.74 -18.93
CA PHE A 121 13.08 -23.97 -17.68
C PHE A 121 14.01 -24.43 -16.55
N ILE A 122 14.88 -25.42 -16.80
CA ILE A 122 15.85 -25.90 -15.80
C ILE A 122 16.85 -24.80 -15.44
N ALA A 123 17.39 -24.07 -16.42
CA ALA A 123 18.33 -22.98 -16.17
C ALA A 123 17.69 -21.83 -15.35
N GLY A 124 16.45 -21.46 -15.68
CA GLY A 124 15.68 -20.45 -14.95
C GLY A 124 15.43 -20.88 -13.51
N ASN A 125 14.96 -22.11 -13.29
CA ASN A 125 14.76 -22.65 -11.95
C ASN A 125 16.08 -22.71 -11.15
N ASN A 126 17.16 -23.21 -11.75
CA ASN A 126 18.45 -23.33 -11.05
C ASN A 126 19.03 -21.96 -10.65
N LEU A 127 18.82 -20.92 -11.46
CA LEU A 127 19.20 -19.53 -11.14
C LEU A 127 18.36 -18.92 -10.02
N VAL A 128 17.05 -19.20 -10.00
CA VAL A 128 16.16 -18.81 -8.89
C VAL A 128 16.58 -19.51 -7.58
N PHE A 129 16.92 -20.80 -7.62
CA PHE A 129 17.37 -21.54 -6.45
C PHE A 129 18.80 -21.20 -5.98
N ARG A 130 19.74 -20.82 -6.88
CA ARG A 130 21.11 -20.38 -6.49
C ARG A 130 21.14 -19.00 -5.84
N LYS A 131 20.20 -18.10 -6.13
CA LYS A 131 20.05 -16.84 -5.39
C LYS A 131 19.19 -17.06 -4.13
N SER A 132 19.75 -17.81 -3.17
CA SER A 132 19.19 -18.10 -1.83
C SER A 132 18.94 -16.87 -0.92
N HIS A 133 19.06 -15.65 -1.44
CA HIS A 133 18.83 -14.39 -0.72
C HIS A 133 17.74 -13.53 -1.38
N TRP A 134 16.89 -14.10 -2.24
CA TRP A 134 15.70 -13.38 -2.69
C TRP A 134 14.88 -13.01 -1.47
N ASN A 135 14.75 -11.70 -1.28
CA ASN A 135 14.19 -11.07 -0.11
C ASN A 135 12.85 -11.74 0.19
N ARG A 136 12.64 -12.19 1.44
CA ARG A 136 11.40 -12.90 1.85
C ARG A 136 10.13 -12.11 1.49
N ASP A 137 10.28 -10.81 1.27
CA ASP A 137 9.25 -9.88 0.84
C ASP A 137 8.72 -10.15 -0.58
N ASN A 138 9.52 -10.72 -1.50
CA ASN A 138 9.07 -11.04 -2.86
C ASN A 138 8.14 -12.26 -2.91
N ILE A 139 8.29 -13.21 -1.96
CA ILE A 139 7.48 -14.44 -1.93
C ILE A 139 6.12 -14.18 -1.26
N LYS A 140 6.05 -13.23 -0.32
CA LYS A 140 4.80 -12.81 0.32
C LYS A 140 3.82 -12.09 -0.62
N GLN A 141 4.27 -11.68 -1.81
CA GLN A 141 3.46 -10.96 -2.80
C GLN A 141 2.71 -11.90 -3.78
N LEU A 142 2.84 -13.23 -3.62
CA LEU A 142 2.16 -14.25 -4.43
C LEU A 142 0.95 -14.90 -3.72
N TYR A 143 0.64 -14.48 -2.48
CA TYR A 143 -0.55 -14.85 -1.72
C TYR A 143 -1.46 -13.62 -1.64
#